data_AF-A0A527ZM67-F1
#
_entry.id   AF-A0A527ZM67-F1
#
_cell.length_a   1.000
_cell.length_b   1.000
_cell.length_c   1.000
_cell.angle_alpha   90.00
_cell.angle_beta   90.00
_cell.angle_gamma   90.00
#
_symmetry.space_group_name_H-M   'P 1'
#
loop_
_entity.id
_entity.type
_entity.pdbx_description
1 polymer ?
#
loop_
_entity_poly.entity_id
_entity_poly.type
_entity_poly.pdbx_seq_one_letter_code
_entity_poly.pdbx_strand_id
1 'polypeptide(L)'
;PGQTSPELPKLLAKIARNLDDEMGGAYGEILARLATSEVYDPELVPVIKAVQKKAGMKGDGVIGPRTVAALVGTSKADKIQKVQVALEELRWLPSDLGSPRVFINQPAFTASYIENGEEKLKTRAVIGKTTNQTSFFYDQVEQVDFHPYWGVPQSILVNEMLPRLRRDPGYLDRAGYEVVNARGKRIPSSSVDWGAYGAKLPFGVRQLPSEANALGELKILFPNKHAIYMHDTPQKSFFQRDMRALSHGCVRLQDPRGMAAAVLGTSVDYVAEKLKHGHSTEKVARTIPVYVAYFTAWPDMSGKVEYFSDVYDRDTRLQQALDSTEAVRSPAS
;
A
#
# COMPACT_ATOMS: atom_id res chain seq x y z
N PRO A 1 8.41 -30.19 9.94
CA PRO A 1 8.19 -31.51 10.58
C PRO A 1 9.08 -31.64 11.82
N GLY A 2 8.56 -32.22 12.90
CA GLY A 2 9.28 -32.45 14.17
C GLY A 2 9.34 -31.27 15.13
N GLN A 3 8.71 -30.13 14.82
CA GLN A 3 8.60 -28.98 15.72
C GLN A 3 7.26 -29.00 16.47
N THR A 4 7.21 -28.38 17.64
CA THR A 4 6.02 -28.31 18.49
C THR A 4 5.39 -26.90 18.44
N SER A 5 4.07 -26.82 18.41
CA SER A 5 3.31 -25.58 18.52
C SER A 5 1.96 -25.81 19.21
N PRO A 6 1.60 -25.02 20.24
CA PRO A 6 0.29 -25.12 20.90
C PRO A 6 -0.87 -24.71 19.98
N GLU A 7 -0.58 -24.07 18.85
CA GLU A 7 -1.58 -23.66 17.86
C GLU A 7 -1.84 -24.74 16.79
N LEU A 8 -1.02 -25.80 16.74
CA LEU A 8 -1.14 -26.86 15.74
C LEU A 8 -2.51 -27.58 15.81
N PRO A 9 -3.05 -27.96 16.99
CA PRO A 9 -4.37 -28.59 17.07
C PRO A 9 -5.49 -27.73 16.44
N LYS A 10 -5.43 -26.41 16.63
CA LYS A 10 -6.43 -25.47 16.08
C LYS A 10 -6.31 -25.41 14.55
N LEU A 11 -5.09 -25.41 14.02
CA LEU A 11 -4.84 -25.47 12.59
C LEU A 11 -5.39 -26.77 11.98
N LEU A 12 -5.08 -27.93 12.58
CA LEU A 12 -5.55 -29.24 12.10
C LEU A 12 -7.07 -29.36 12.13
N ALA A 13 -7.72 -28.90 13.20
CA ALA A 13 -9.18 -28.87 13.29
C ALA A 13 -9.81 -28.00 12.19
N LYS A 14 -9.15 -26.91 11.79
CA LYS A 14 -9.64 -26.04 10.72
C LYS A 14 -9.41 -26.63 9.33
N ILE A 15 -8.28 -27.31 9.13
CA ILE A 15 -8.03 -28.09 7.91
C ILE A 15 -9.10 -29.16 7.75
N ALA A 16 -9.36 -29.95 8.80
CA ALA A 16 -10.35 -31.02 8.79
C ALA A 16 -11.77 -30.53 8.43
N ARG A 17 -12.17 -29.35 8.90
CA ARG A 17 -13.48 -28.74 8.58
C ARG A 17 -13.61 -28.27 7.13
N ASN A 18 -12.49 -28.02 6.45
CA ASN A 18 -12.44 -27.41 5.11
C ASN A 18 -11.97 -28.40 4.03
N LEU A 19 -11.86 -29.69 4.36
CA LEU A 19 -11.56 -30.72 3.37
C LEU A 19 -12.75 -30.92 2.43
N ASP A 20 -12.45 -31.15 1.16
CA ASP A 20 -13.41 -31.73 0.23
C ASP A 20 -13.41 -33.26 0.38
N ASP A 21 -14.36 -33.92 -0.28
CA ASP A 21 -14.56 -35.37 -0.17
C ASP A 21 -13.31 -36.18 -0.57
N GLU A 22 -12.57 -35.71 -1.59
CA GLU A 22 -11.34 -36.35 -2.07
C GLU A 22 -10.22 -36.30 -1.02
N MET A 23 -9.95 -35.11 -0.46
CA MET A 23 -8.95 -34.99 0.61
C MET A 23 -9.44 -35.61 1.93
N GLY A 24 -10.74 -35.61 2.18
CA GLY A 24 -11.36 -36.26 3.33
C GLY A 24 -11.08 -37.76 3.34
N GLY A 25 -11.25 -38.43 2.19
CA GLY A 25 -10.90 -39.84 2.04
C GLY A 25 -9.40 -40.11 2.15
N ALA A 26 -8.55 -39.22 1.62
CA ALA A 26 -7.10 -39.43 1.61
C ALA A 26 -6.41 -39.14 2.96
N TYR A 27 -6.93 -38.19 3.75
CA TYR A 27 -6.23 -37.65 4.92
C TYR A 27 -7.06 -37.63 6.21
N GLY A 28 -8.33 -38.03 6.16
CA GLY A 28 -9.25 -37.96 7.30
C GLY A 28 -8.77 -38.74 8.52
N GLU A 29 -8.25 -39.96 8.33
CA GLU A 29 -7.73 -40.79 9.44
C GLU A 29 -6.48 -40.18 10.09
N ILE A 30 -5.58 -39.62 9.28
CA ILE A 30 -4.36 -38.95 9.77
C ILE A 30 -4.75 -37.73 10.62
N LEU A 31 -5.68 -36.91 10.13
CA LEU A 31 -6.16 -35.73 10.84
C LEU A 31 -6.93 -36.08 12.11
N ALA A 32 -7.72 -37.15 12.11
CA ALA A 32 -8.44 -37.60 13.30
C ALA A 32 -7.48 -38.08 14.39
N ARG A 33 -6.47 -38.88 14.05
CA ARG A 33 -5.49 -39.40 15.01
C ARG A 33 -4.60 -38.31 15.60
N LEU A 34 -4.21 -37.34 14.78
CA LEU A 34 -3.27 -36.28 15.18
C LEU A 34 -3.97 -34.96 15.55
N ALA A 35 -5.31 -34.94 15.67
CA ALA A 35 -6.12 -33.74 15.85
C ALA A 35 -5.69 -32.87 17.04
N THR A 36 -5.22 -33.50 18.13
CA THR A 36 -4.79 -32.84 19.37
C THR A 36 -3.28 -32.75 19.51
N SER A 37 -2.52 -33.20 18.51
CA SER A 37 -1.05 -33.15 18.55
C SER A 37 -0.56 -31.71 18.47
N GLU A 38 0.30 -31.33 19.39
CA GLU A 38 1.10 -30.10 19.28
C GLU A 38 2.37 -30.32 18.45
N VAL A 39 2.77 -31.58 18.20
CA VAL A 39 3.96 -31.93 17.41
C VAL A 39 3.58 -32.05 15.94
N TYR A 40 4.33 -31.36 15.07
CA TYR A 40 4.17 -31.46 13.62
C TYR A 40 4.75 -32.76 13.08
N ASP A 41 3.99 -33.83 13.25
CA ASP A 41 4.33 -35.19 12.83
C ASP A 41 4.64 -35.30 11.33
N PRO A 42 5.65 -36.09 10.91
CA PRO A 42 5.93 -36.35 9.50
C PRO A 42 4.72 -36.81 8.67
N GLU A 43 3.77 -37.52 9.27
CA GLU A 43 2.54 -37.97 8.61
C GLU A 43 1.60 -36.83 8.23
N LEU A 44 1.72 -35.66 8.87
CA LEU A 44 0.97 -34.45 8.51
C LEU A 44 1.56 -33.74 7.29
N VAL A 45 2.80 -34.04 6.88
CA VAL A 45 3.47 -33.34 5.77
C VAL A 45 2.71 -33.47 4.44
N PRO A 46 2.24 -34.66 4.02
CA PRO A 46 1.40 -34.79 2.82
C PRO A 46 0.10 -33.99 2.92
N VAL A 47 -0.53 -33.97 4.10
CA VAL A 47 -1.77 -33.20 4.37
C VAL A 47 -1.51 -31.71 4.15
N ILE A 48 -0.46 -31.17 4.77
CA ILE A 48 -0.09 -29.76 4.62
C ILE A 48 0.24 -29.45 3.16
N LYS A 49 1.00 -30.30 2.45
CA LYS A 49 1.31 -30.09 1.03
C LYS A 49 0.06 -30.03 0.15
N ALA A 50 -0.91 -30.91 0.37
CA ALA A 50 -2.15 -30.94 -0.39
C ALA A 50 -2.96 -29.67 -0.15
N VAL A 51 -3.09 -29.28 1.11
CA VAL A 51 -3.82 -28.10 1.54
C VAL A 51 -3.15 -26.80 1.04
N GLN A 52 -1.82 -26.73 1.04
CA GLN A 52 -1.06 -25.62 0.44
C GLN A 52 -1.30 -25.51 -1.07
N LYS A 53 -1.31 -26.64 -1.80
CA LYS A 53 -1.58 -26.65 -3.25
C LYS A 53 -3.01 -26.19 -3.55
N LYS A 54 -3.99 -26.64 -2.77
CA LYS A 54 -5.39 -26.18 -2.89
C LYS A 54 -5.52 -24.68 -2.65
N ALA A 55 -4.71 -24.13 -1.74
CA ALA A 55 -4.60 -22.69 -1.50
C ALA A 55 -3.73 -21.94 -2.54
N GLY A 56 -3.36 -22.57 -3.66
CA GLY A 56 -2.58 -21.93 -4.74
C GLY A 56 -1.09 -21.72 -4.42
N MET A 57 -0.55 -22.41 -3.42
CA MET A 57 0.84 -22.29 -2.99
C MET A 57 1.70 -23.46 -3.48
N LYS A 58 3.03 -23.30 -3.39
CA LYS A 58 3.98 -24.41 -3.54
C LYS A 58 3.79 -25.37 -2.36
N GLY A 59 3.46 -26.63 -2.64
CA GLY A 59 3.28 -27.67 -1.61
C GLY A 59 4.62 -28.16 -1.06
N ASP A 60 5.26 -27.35 -0.21
CA ASP A 60 6.54 -27.65 0.42
C ASP A 60 6.40 -28.39 1.78
N GLY A 61 5.22 -28.37 2.38
CA GLY A 61 4.95 -28.99 3.67
C GLY A 61 5.48 -28.18 4.85
N VAL A 62 5.81 -26.91 4.67
CA VAL A 62 6.25 -26.02 5.74
C VAL A 62 5.08 -25.18 6.24
N ILE A 63 4.77 -25.29 7.54
CA ILE A 63 3.76 -24.47 8.21
C ILE A 63 4.39 -23.12 8.59
N GLY A 64 4.58 -22.25 7.60
CA GLY A 64 5.02 -20.87 7.80
C GLY A 64 3.85 -19.88 7.91
N PRO A 65 4.12 -18.59 8.19
CA PRO A 65 3.09 -17.54 8.30
C PRO A 65 2.15 -17.48 7.10
N ARG A 66 2.68 -17.67 5.88
CA ARG A 66 1.89 -17.71 4.65
C ARG A 66 0.92 -18.89 4.61
N THR A 67 1.35 -20.07 5.08
CA THR A 67 0.50 -21.26 5.21
C THR A 67 -0.59 -21.02 6.25
N VAL A 68 -0.24 -20.48 7.42
CA VAL A 68 -1.23 -20.17 8.46
C VAL A 68 -2.25 -19.15 7.96
N ALA A 69 -1.81 -18.05 7.34
CA ALA A 69 -2.68 -17.02 6.79
C ALA A 69 -3.64 -17.58 5.72
N ALA A 70 -3.13 -18.42 4.81
CA ALA A 70 -3.95 -19.02 3.75
C ALA A 70 -4.99 -20.01 4.27
N LEU A 71 -4.70 -20.72 5.37
CA LEU A 71 -5.54 -21.83 5.84
C LEU A 71 -6.47 -21.47 7.00
N VAL A 72 -6.02 -20.60 7.89
CA VAL A 72 -6.75 -20.20 9.09
C VAL A 72 -7.37 -18.82 8.92
N GLY A 73 -6.85 -17.99 8.02
CA GLY A 73 -7.12 -16.56 8.03
C GLY A 73 -6.63 -15.92 9.34
N THR A 74 -7.12 -14.72 9.63
CA THR A 74 -6.81 -13.97 10.86
C THR A 74 -7.39 -14.71 12.08
N SER A 75 -6.53 -15.23 12.97
CA SER A 75 -6.94 -15.93 14.20
C SER A 75 -7.63 -14.97 15.17
N LYS A 76 -8.36 -15.45 16.19
CA LYS A 76 -8.95 -14.57 17.21
C LYS A 76 -7.87 -13.75 17.94
N ALA A 77 -6.73 -14.38 18.26
CA ALA A 77 -5.61 -13.71 18.92
C ALA A 77 -5.01 -12.62 18.01
N ASP A 78 -4.79 -12.93 16.73
CA ASP A 78 -4.30 -11.97 15.73
C ASP A 78 -5.29 -10.80 15.53
N LYS A 79 -6.61 -11.07 15.52
CA LYS A 79 -7.63 -10.01 15.49
C LYS A 79 -7.55 -9.10 16.71
N ILE A 80 -7.43 -9.68 17.92
CA ILE A 80 -7.30 -8.90 19.17
C ILE A 80 -6.04 -8.04 19.12
N GLN A 81 -4.91 -8.62 18.71
CA GLN A 81 -3.64 -7.91 18.59
C GLN A 81 -3.75 -6.74 17.60
N LYS A 82 -4.31 -6.96 16.41
CA LYS A 82 -4.54 -5.90 15.42
C LYS A 82 -5.44 -4.79 15.95
N VAL A 83 -6.47 -5.12 16.71
CA VAL A 83 -7.34 -4.13 17.36
C VAL A 83 -6.57 -3.36 18.44
N GLN A 84 -5.75 -4.01 19.26
CA GLN A 84 -4.93 -3.35 20.28
C GLN A 84 -3.93 -2.36 19.65
N VAL A 85 -3.25 -2.78 18.58
CA VAL A 85 -2.36 -1.93 17.77
C VAL A 85 -3.14 -0.76 17.18
N ALA A 86 -4.28 -1.00 16.52
CA ALA A 86 -5.10 0.06 15.94
C ALA A 86 -5.60 1.07 16.98
N LEU A 87 -5.94 0.62 18.19
CA LEU A 87 -6.32 1.50 19.30
C LEU A 87 -5.16 2.37 19.79
N GLU A 88 -3.92 1.89 19.70
CA GLU A 88 -2.74 2.70 19.96
C GLU A 88 -2.48 3.71 18.84
N GLU A 89 -2.49 3.26 17.58
CA GLU A 89 -2.29 4.12 16.40
C GLU A 89 -3.36 5.22 16.29
N LEU A 90 -4.59 4.95 16.76
CA LEU A 90 -5.65 5.95 16.86
C LEU A 90 -5.26 7.15 17.73
N ARG A 91 -4.43 6.96 18.75
CA ARG A 91 -3.94 8.04 19.61
C ARG A 91 -2.97 8.98 18.90
N TRP A 92 -2.45 8.59 17.73
CA TRP A 92 -1.55 9.41 16.92
C TRP A 92 -2.31 10.34 15.96
N LEU A 93 -3.62 10.18 15.85
CA LEU A 93 -4.51 11.04 15.09
C LEU A 93 -5.27 12.00 16.01
N PRO A 94 -5.80 13.12 15.47
CA PRO A 94 -6.76 13.94 16.19
C PRO A 94 -7.96 13.12 16.66
N SER A 95 -8.48 13.43 17.86
CA SER A 95 -9.66 12.75 18.42
C SER A 95 -10.93 12.93 17.58
N ASP A 96 -10.98 14.01 16.79
CA ASP A 96 -11.98 14.25 15.76
C ASP A 96 -11.28 14.34 14.40
N LEU A 97 -11.65 13.46 13.48
CA LEU A 97 -11.09 13.43 12.13
C LEU A 97 -11.71 14.49 11.21
N GLY A 98 -12.81 15.14 11.62
CA GLY A 98 -13.49 16.18 10.88
C GLY A 98 -14.32 15.68 9.70
N SER A 99 -15.06 16.62 9.10
CA SER A 99 -15.89 16.43 7.91
C SER A 99 -15.93 17.72 7.08
N PRO A 100 -15.68 17.66 5.76
CA PRO A 100 -15.26 16.49 4.99
C PRO A 100 -13.82 16.06 5.31
N ARG A 101 -13.43 14.86 4.91
CA ARG A 101 -12.05 14.36 5.00
C ARG A 101 -11.72 13.34 3.90
N VAL A 102 -10.44 13.22 3.59
CA VAL A 102 -9.90 12.08 2.82
C VAL A 102 -9.23 11.11 3.78
N PHE A 103 -9.54 9.83 3.66
CA PHE A 103 -8.96 8.76 4.47
C PHE A 103 -8.33 7.69 3.57
N ILE A 104 -7.02 7.54 3.67
CA ILE A 104 -6.23 6.56 2.92
C ILE A 104 -5.79 5.49 3.90
N ASN A 105 -6.42 4.31 3.86
CA ASN A 105 -5.97 3.19 4.67
C ASN A 105 -5.00 2.33 3.86
N GLN A 106 -3.71 2.41 4.19
CA GLN A 106 -2.62 1.78 3.46
C GLN A 106 -2.77 0.23 3.38
N PRO A 107 -2.91 -0.52 4.49
CA PRO A 107 -3.17 -1.96 4.47
C PRO A 107 -4.42 -2.38 3.68
N ALA A 108 -5.46 -1.54 3.65
CA ALA A 108 -6.67 -1.80 2.89
C ALA A 108 -6.53 -1.51 1.39
N PHE A 109 -5.48 -0.77 0.99
CA PHE A 109 -5.30 -0.25 -0.37
C PHE A 109 -6.52 0.49 -0.89
N THR A 110 -7.09 1.35 -0.05
CA THR A 110 -8.26 2.18 -0.37
C THR A 110 -8.03 3.63 0.02
N ALA A 111 -8.60 4.52 -0.77
CA ALA A 111 -8.76 5.94 -0.44
C ALA A 111 -10.24 6.29 -0.50
N SER A 112 -10.72 7.02 0.50
CA SER A 112 -12.12 7.39 0.62
C SER A 112 -12.25 8.88 0.86
N TYR A 113 -13.26 9.51 0.26
CA TYR A 113 -13.72 10.85 0.63
C TYR A 113 -15.00 10.69 1.43
N ILE A 114 -14.99 11.22 2.66
CA ILE A 114 -16.05 11.05 3.64
C ILE A 114 -16.57 12.43 4.02
N GLU A 115 -17.88 12.61 3.94
CA GLU A 115 -18.55 13.87 4.25
C GLU A 115 -19.88 13.58 4.94
N ASN A 116 -20.11 14.25 6.06
CA ASN A 116 -21.30 14.12 6.90
C ASN A 116 -21.56 12.68 7.37
N GLY A 117 -20.49 11.94 7.64
CA GLY A 117 -20.57 10.54 8.06
C GLY A 117 -20.88 9.56 6.93
N GLU A 118 -20.91 9.99 5.67
CA GLU A 118 -21.14 9.14 4.51
C GLU A 118 -19.88 9.04 3.64
N GLU A 119 -19.56 7.84 3.17
CA GLU A 119 -18.49 7.60 2.21
C GLU A 119 -18.99 7.95 0.80
N LYS A 120 -18.85 9.22 0.41
CA LYS A 120 -19.31 9.73 -0.90
C LYS A 120 -18.48 9.19 -2.06
N LEU A 121 -17.23 8.80 -1.80
CA LEU A 121 -16.36 8.13 -2.76
C LEU A 121 -15.49 7.12 -2.03
N LYS A 122 -15.38 5.91 -2.58
CA LYS A 122 -14.38 4.90 -2.20
C LYS A 122 -13.68 4.42 -3.47
N THR A 123 -12.35 4.45 -3.48
CA THR A 123 -11.55 4.01 -4.62
C THR A 123 -10.38 3.15 -4.20
N ARG A 124 -9.92 2.26 -5.10
CA ARG A 124 -8.71 1.48 -4.87
C ARG A 124 -7.48 2.38 -4.96
N ALA A 125 -6.51 2.11 -4.12
CA ALA A 125 -5.23 2.80 -4.08
C ALA A 125 -4.06 1.85 -4.33
N VAL A 126 -2.96 2.39 -4.86
CA VAL A 126 -1.63 1.76 -4.87
C VAL A 126 -0.71 2.62 -4.01
N ILE A 127 -0.03 1.99 -3.06
CA ILE A 127 0.88 2.63 -2.12
C ILE A 127 2.33 2.22 -2.39
N GLY A 128 3.27 2.76 -1.62
CA GLY A 128 4.69 2.48 -1.70
C GLY A 128 5.03 1.00 -1.61
N LYS A 129 6.14 0.59 -2.23
CA LYS A 129 6.73 -0.73 -2.01
C LYS A 129 7.28 -0.83 -0.58
N THR A 130 7.53 -2.04 -0.08
CA THR A 130 8.15 -2.26 1.24
C THR A 130 9.51 -1.58 1.39
N THR A 131 10.25 -1.38 0.29
CA THR A 131 11.53 -0.66 0.25
C THR A 131 11.38 0.87 0.17
N ASN A 132 10.20 1.37 -0.21
CA ASN A 132 9.88 2.79 -0.40
C ASN A 132 8.47 3.04 0.17
N GLN A 133 8.32 2.82 1.47
CA GLN A 133 7.01 2.81 2.11
C GLN A 133 6.34 4.17 2.04
N THR A 134 5.02 4.17 1.84
CA THR A 134 4.20 5.35 2.12
C THR A 134 4.23 5.63 3.63
N SER A 135 4.49 6.87 4.03
CA SER A 135 4.54 7.27 5.44
C SER A 135 3.16 7.28 6.08
N PHE A 136 3.08 7.06 7.40
CA PHE A 136 1.89 7.38 8.20
C PHE A 136 1.95 8.85 8.64
N PHE A 137 0.96 9.66 8.27
CA PHE A 137 0.84 11.06 8.67
C PHE A 137 -0.55 11.61 8.29
N TYR A 138 -0.83 12.85 8.66
CA TYR A 138 -1.96 13.60 8.15
C TYR A 138 -1.55 15.01 7.75
N ASP A 139 -2.27 15.58 6.80
CA ASP A 139 -2.06 16.92 6.27
C ASP A 139 -3.37 17.46 5.67
N GLN A 140 -3.35 18.54 4.90
CA GLN A 140 -4.55 19.13 4.26
C GLN A 140 -4.42 19.20 2.74
N VAL A 141 -5.50 18.91 2.02
CA VAL A 141 -5.55 19.11 0.56
C VAL A 141 -5.50 20.61 0.25
N GLU A 142 -4.63 20.99 -0.67
CA GLU A 142 -4.48 22.39 -1.08
C GLU A 142 -4.76 22.62 -2.57
N GLN A 143 -4.46 21.64 -3.43
CA GLN A 143 -4.45 21.89 -4.87
C GLN A 143 -4.69 20.62 -5.70
N VAL A 144 -5.35 20.80 -6.85
CA VAL A 144 -5.45 19.80 -7.92
C VAL A 144 -4.70 20.33 -9.15
N ASP A 145 -3.74 19.55 -9.63
CA ASP A 145 -3.00 19.78 -10.87
C ASP A 145 -3.62 18.92 -11.98
N PHE A 146 -4.05 19.55 -13.06
CA PHE A 146 -4.53 18.91 -14.29
C PHE A 146 -3.39 18.81 -15.29
N HIS A 147 -3.23 17.65 -15.93
CA HIS A 147 -2.12 17.34 -16.83
C HIS A 147 -0.77 17.78 -16.22
N PRO A 148 -0.38 17.23 -15.05
CA PRO A 148 0.76 17.73 -14.30
C PRO A 148 2.09 17.44 -15.01
N TYR A 149 3.06 18.33 -14.85
CA TYR A 149 4.47 17.97 -15.03
C TYR A 149 4.90 17.01 -13.92
N TRP A 150 5.71 16.01 -14.26
CA TRP A 150 6.31 15.14 -13.25
C TRP A 150 7.79 15.47 -13.06
N GLY A 151 8.12 16.18 -11.98
CA GLY A 151 9.50 16.30 -11.53
C GLY A 151 10.00 14.97 -11.00
N VAL A 152 10.99 14.38 -11.68
CA VAL A 152 11.54 13.07 -11.31
C VAL A 152 12.35 13.23 -10.01
N PRO A 153 11.99 12.52 -8.92
CA PRO A 153 12.79 12.53 -7.70
C PRO A 153 14.23 12.09 -7.96
N GLN A 154 15.19 12.71 -7.28
CA GLN A 154 16.62 12.41 -7.46
C GLN A 154 16.93 10.93 -7.23
N SER A 155 16.27 10.28 -6.26
CA SER A 155 16.42 8.85 -6.00
C SER A 155 16.02 7.98 -7.20
N ILE A 156 14.91 8.31 -7.89
CA ILE A 156 14.47 7.60 -9.10
C ILE A 156 15.43 7.89 -10.25
N LEU A 157 15.84 9.15 -10.41
CA LEU A 157 16.79 9.54 -11.44
C LEU A 157 18.11 8.76 -11.31
N VAL A 158 18.66 8.66 -10.10
CA VAL A 158 19.92 7.95 -9.81
C VAL A 158 19.78 6.43 -9.88
N ASN A 159 18.74 5.86 -9.25
CA ASN A 159 18.66 4.41 -9.06
C ASN A 159 18.01 3.68 -10.24
N GLU A 160 17.14 4.35 -11.00
CA GLU A 160 16.37 3.71 -12.07
C GLU A 160 16.73 4.24 -13.46
N MET A 161 16.91 5.57 -13.61
CA MET A 161 17.12 6.17 -14.93
C MET A 161 18.60 6.25 -15.32
N LEU A 162 19.50 6.62 -14.40
CA LEU A 162 20.93 6.79 -14.69
C LEU A 162 21.60 5.54 -15.29
N PRO A 163 21.33 4.31 -14.83
CA PRO A 163 21.88 3.10 -15.47
C PRO A 163 21.50 2.97 -16.96
N ARG A 164 20.29 3.43 -17.32
CA ARG A 164 19.83 3.46 -18.71
C ARG A 164 20.47 4.62 -19.48
N LEU A 165 20.55 5.79 -18.87
CA LEU A 165 21.14 6.98 -19.49
C LEU A 165 22.63 6.83 -19.84
N ARG A 166 23.38 6.06 -19.04
CA ARG A 166 24.78 5.71 -19.37
C ARG A 166 24.91 4.88 -20.65
N ARG A 167 23.89 4.09 -21.00
CA ARG A 167 23.86 3.25 -22.22
C ARG A 167 23.22 3.98 -23.39
N ASP A 168 22.29 4.88 -23.11
CA ASP A 168 21.49 5.61 -24.10
C ASP A 168 21.22 7.05 -23.61
N PRO A 169 22.17 7.98 -23.81
CA PRO A 169 22.05 9.36 -23.35
C PRO A 169 20.84 10.11 -23.92
N GLY A 170 20.38 9.73 -25.11
CA GLY A 170 19.21 10.34 -25.76
C GLY A 170 17.86 9.78 -25.32
N TYR A 171 17.82 8.83 -24.37
CA TYR A 171 16.58 8.19 -23.93
C TYR A 171 15.52 9.20 -23.47
N LEU A 172 15.90 10.15 -22.60
CA LEU A 172 14.96 11.13 -22.05
C LEU A 172 14.35 12.03 -23.13
N ASP A 173 15.15 12.42 -24.13
CA ASP A 173 14.71 13.23 -25.27
C ASP A 173 13.58 12.51 -26.04
N ARG A 174 13.71 11.19 -26.24
CA ARG A 174 12.70 10.37 -26.94
C ARG A 174 11.51 9.98 -26.07
N ALA A 175 11.67 9.96 -24.76
CA ALA A 175 10.64 9.54 -23.80
C ALA A 175 9.79 10.70 -23.25
N GLY A 176 9.93 11.92 -23.81
CA GLY A 176 9.11 13.08 -23.43
C GLY A 176 9.55 13.75 -22.12
N TYR A 177 10.85 13.65 -21.78
CA TYR A 177 11.42 14.32 -20.62
C TYR A 177 12.25 15.54 -21.04
N GLU A 178 12.27 16.55 -20.18
CA GLU A 178 13.19 17.68 -20.27
C GLU A 178 14.25 17.58 -19.19
N VAL A 179 15.51 17.77 -19.60
CA VAL A 179 16.64 17.94 -18.68
C VAL A 179 16.88 19.43 -18.49
N VAL A 180 16.92 19.87 -17.23
CA VAL A 180 17.24 21.25 -16.85
C VAL A 180 18.54 21.26 -16.06
N ASN A 181 19.46 22.16 -16.40
CA ASN A 181 20.68 22.33 -15.63
C ASN A 181 20.43 23.13 -14.34
N ALA A 182 21.46 23.25 -13.50
CA ALA A 182 21.41 24.03 -12.25
C ALA A 182 20.99 25.50 -12.42
N ARG A 183 21.08 26.06 -13.64
CA ARG A 183 20.63 27.43 -13.98
C ARG A 183 19.19 27.46 -14.51
N GLY A 184 18.47 26.35 -14.46
CA GLY A 184 17.10 26.23 -14.97
C GLY A 184 16.99 26.17 -16.50
N LYS A 185 18.12 26.17 -17.23
CA LYS A 185 18.11 26.12 -18.70
C LYS A 185 17.88 24.68 -19.16
N ARG A 186 16.92 24.49 -20.07
CA ARG A 186 16.70 23.23 -20.78
C ARG A 186 17.91 22.89 -21.64
N ILE A 187 18.37 21.65 -21.55
CA ILE A 187 19.44 21.09 -22.37
C ILE A 187 19.00 19.73 -22.95
N PRO A 188 19.47 19.35 -24.15
CA PRO A 188 19.27 17.99 -24.65
C PRO A 188 19.89 16.96 -23.70
N SER A 189 19.17 15.87 -23.41
CA SER A 189 19.71 14.76 -22.62
C SER A 189 20.92 14.12 -23.31
N SER A 190 20.86 14.03 -24.64
CA SER A 190 21.94 13.54 -25.51
C SER A 190 23.23 14.36 -25.43
N SER A 191 23.19 15.63 -24.99
CA SER A 191 24.39 16.46 -24.82
C SER A 191 25.05 16.30 -23.45
N VAL A 192 24.50 15.47 -22.57
CA VAL A 192 25.02 15.25 -21.21
C VAL A 192 25.85 13.96 -21.19
N ASP A 193 27.08 14.04 -20.67
CA ASP A 193 27.87 12.86 -20.34
C ASP A 193 27.36 12.24 -19.03
N TRP A 194 26.34 11.39 -19.13
CA TRP A 194 25.78 10.68 -17.97
C TRP A 194 26.78 9.70 -17.32
N GLY A 195 27.84 9.33 -18.02
CA GLY A 195 28.92 8.47 -17.49
C GLY A 195 29.74 9.17 -16.41
N ALA A 196 29.87 10.49 -16.49
CA ALA A 196 30.64 11.31 -15.55
C ALA A 196 30.00 11.44 -14.15
N TYR A 197 28.74 11.02 -13.99
CA TYR A 197 27.98 11.24 -12.75
C TYR A 197 27.62 9.96 -12.00
N GLY A 198 27.55 10.07 -10.68
CA GLY A 198 27.11 9.02 -9.76
C GLY A 198 25.85 9.44 -8.99
N ALA A 199 25.92 9.42 -7.66
CA ALA A 199 24.77 9.70 -6.79
C ALA A 199 24.33 11.18 -6.74
N LYS A 200 25.17 12.11 -7.21
CA LYS A 200 24.86 13.54 -7.25
C LYS A 200 24.75 14.01 -8.69
N LEU A 201 23.54 14.38 -9.10
CA LEU A 201 23.26 14.90 -10.43
C LEU A 201 22.95 16.40 -10.34
N PRO A 202 23.70 17.28 -11.01
CA PRO A 202 23.43 18.72 -11.02
C PRO A 202 22.31 19.11 -12.01
N PHE A 203 21.38 18.18 -12.25
CA PHE A 203 20.31 18.31 -13.24
C PHE A 203 18.96 17.98 -12.61
N GLY A 204 17.95 18.76 -12.98
CA GLY A 204 16.55 18.39 -12.82
C GLY A 204 16.07 17.65 -14.07
N VAL A 205 15.18 16.68 -13.87
CA VAL A 205 14.49 16.00 -14.97
C VAL A 205 13.00 16.10 -14.70
N ARG A 206 12.23 16.55 -15.70
CA ARG A 206 10.77 16.57 -15.62
C ARG A 206 10.15 15.91 -16.83
N GLN A 207 9.13 15.09 -16.61
CA GLN A 207 8.30 14.58 -17.69
C GLN A 207 7.22 15.60 -18.04
N LEU A 208 7.02 15.82 -19.34
CA LEU A 208 5.96 16.67 -19.84
C LEU A 208 4.58 15.99 -19.70
N PRO A 209 3.49 16.76 -19.66
CA PRO A 209 2.15 16.19 -19.70
C PRO A 209 1.93 15.38 -20.97
N SER A 210 1.44 14.15 -20.81
CA SER A 210 1.15 13.20 -21.89
C SER A 210 0.41 11.97 -21.31
N GLU A 211 -0.17 11.13 -22.17
CA GLU A 211 -0.77 9.86 -21.74
C GLU A 211 0.23 8.91 -21.07
N ALA A 212 1.52 9.05 -21.38
CA ALA A 212 2.61 8.27 -20.79
C ALA A 212 3.19 8.90 -19.51
N ASN A 213 2.66 10.04 -19.06
CA ASN A 213 3.15 10.72 -17.86
C ASN A 213 2.97 9.83 -16.63
N ALA A 214 4.01 9.67 -15.80
CA ALA A 214 3.96 8.78 -14.63
C ALA A 214 2.91 9.19 -13.58
N LEU A 215 2.51 10.46 -13.57
CA LEU A 215 1.44 11.01 -12.74
C LEU A 215 0.05 10.91 -13.37
N GLY A 216 -0.05 10.40 -14.60
CA GLY A 216 -1.29 10.39 -15.38
C GLY A 216 -1.84 11.80 -15.60
N GLU A 217 -3.16 11.91 -15.58
CA GLU A 217 -3.85 13.16 -15.91
C GLU A 217 -4.09 14.12 -14.73
N LEU A 218 -3.94 13.63 -13.49
CA LEU A 218 -4.30 14.37 -12.28
C LEU A 218 -3.30 14.13 -11.14
N LYS A 219 -3.03 15.19 -10.37
CA LYS A 219 -2.27 15.13 -9.12
C LYS A 219 -2.95 16.01 -8.08
N ILE A 220 -3.19 15.45 -6.90
CA ILE A 220 -3.85 16.11 -5.78
C ILE A 220 -2.83 16.29 -4.66
N LEU A 221 -2.54 17.54 -4.35
CA LEU A 221 -1.50 17.98 -3.44
C LEU A 221 -2.04 18.24 -2.04
N PHE A 222 -1.29 17.74 -1.07
CA PHE A 222 -1.41 18.04 0.35
C PHE A 222 0.02 18.21 0.89
N PRO A 223 0.63 19.40 0.75
CA PRO A 223 2.07 19.61 0.94
C PRO A 223 2.59 19.11 2.29
N ASN A 224 3.53 18.17 2.27
CA ASN A 224 4.04 17.53 3.49
C ASN A 224 5.54 17.28 3.40
N LYS A 225 6.17 17.01 4.56
CA LYS A 225 7.60 16.73 4.69
C LYS A 225 8.08 15.45 3.97
N HIS A 226 7.15 14.60 3.51
CA HIS A 226 7.46 13.33 2.86
C HIS A 226 7.39 13.40 1.33
N ALA A 227 7.00 14.55 0.76
CA ALA A 227 6.76 14.72 -0.67
C ALA A 227 5.76 13.70 -1.25
N ILE A 228 4.81 13.24 -0.43
CA ILE A 228 3.74 12.31 -0.83
C ILE A 228 2.55 13.11 -1.34
N TYR A 229 1.88 12.60 -2.38
CA TYR A 229 0.65 13.15 -2.94
C TYR A 229 -0.21 12.02 -3.50
N MET A 230 -1.47 12.34 -3.81
CA MET A 230 -2.38 11.47 -4.54
C MET A 230 -2.27 11.78 -6.02
N HIS A 231 -2.28 10.78 -6.90
CA HIS A 231 -2.21 11.04 -8.34
C HIS A 231 -2.79 9.90 -9.18
N ASP A 232 -2.99 10.19 -10.47
CA ASP A 232 -3.33 9.19 -11.47
C ASP A 232 -2.10 8.36 -11.88
N THR A 233 -2.27 7.31 -12.68
CA THR A 233 -1.17 6.55 -13.26
C THR A 233 -1.58 5.90 -14.59
N PRO A 234 -0.66 5.81 -15.56
CA PRO A 234 -0.89 5.01 -16.77
C PRO A 234 -0.92 3.49 -16.45
N GLN A 235 -0.39 3.07 -15.30
CA GLN A 235 -0.32 1.66 -14.89
C GLN A 235 -1.64 1.17 -14.25
N LYS A 236 -2.75 1.29 -14.98
CA LYS A 236 -4.12 0.96 -14.48
C LYS A 236 -4.26 -0.51 -14.06
N SER A 237 -3.49 -1.42 -14.64
CA SER A 237 -3.50 -2.85 -14.27
C SER A 237 -3.08 -3.11 -12.83
N PHE A 238 -2.38 -2.19 -12.17
CA PHE A 238 -1.99 -2.36 -10.76
C PHE A 238 -3.19 -2.39 -9.81
N PHE A 239 -4.31 -1.76 -10.16
CA PHE A 239 -5.53 -1.78 -9.35
C PHE A 239 -6.27 -3.12 -9.38
N GLN A 240 -5.88 -4.04 -10.27
CA GLN A 240 -6.42 -5.41 -10.32
C GLN A 240 -5.66 -6.39 -9.43
N ARG A 241 -4.52 -5.99 -8.86
CA ARG A 241 -3.73 -6.84 -7.95
C ARG A 241 -4.29 -6.76 -6.54
N ASP A 242 -4.23 -7.86 -5.80
CA ASP A 242 -4.58 -7.87 -4.38
C ASP A 242 -3.55 -7.08 -3.56
N MET A 243 -2.27 -7.37 -3.79
CA MET A 243 -1.13 -6.70 -3.16
C MET A 243 -0.74 -5.44 -3.94
N ARG A 244 -1.13 -4.25 -3.47
CA ARG A 244 -0.93 -2.95 -4.18
C ARG A 244 0.13 -2.03 -3.55
N ALA A 245 1.15 -2.61 -2.91
CA ALA A 245 2.37 -1.92 -2.49
C ALA A 245 3.39 -1.89 -3.64
N LEU A 246 3.17 -1.02 -4.64
CA LEU A 246 3.87 -1.05 -5.93
C LEU A 246 4.43 0.32 -6.38
N SER A 247 4.17 1.40 -5.65
CA SER A 247 4.64 2.74 -5.97
C SER A 247 6.01 3.06 -5.33
N HIS A 248 6.51 4.26 -5.58
CA HIS A 248 7.71 4.81 -4.94
C HIS A 248 7.40 5.69 -3.72
N GLY A 249 6.23 5.48 -3.08
CA GLY A 249 5.84 6.13 -1.82
C GLY A 249 4.59 7.00 -1.95
N CYS A 250 4.34 7.59 -3.12
CA CYS A 250 3.10 8.33 -3.39
C CYS A 250 1.88 7.40 -3.53
N VAL A 251 0.67 7.96 -3.43
CA VAL A 251 -0.58 7.20 -3.49
C VAL A 251 -1.19 7.35 -4.88
N ARG A 252 -1.32 6.24 -5.63
CA ARG A 252 -2.02 6.25 -6.93
C ARG A 252 -3.46 5.87 -6.73
N LEU A 253 -4.38 6.56 -7.41
CA LEU A 253 -5.82 6.33 -7.30
C LEU A 253 -6.37 5.66 -8.54
N GLN A 254 -7.29 4.71 -8.36
CA GLN A 254 -8.01 4.10 -9.47
C GLN A 254 -9.00 5.09 -10.09
N ASP A 255 -9.66 5.90 -9.25
CA ASP A 255 -10.57 6.97 -9.65
C ASP A 255 -10.03 8.34 -9.19
N PRO A 256 -9.01 8.87 -9.90
CA PRO A 256 -8.45 10.18 -9.58
C PRO A 256 -9.41 11.32 -9.94
N ARG A 257 -10.25 11.15 -10.96
CA ARG A 257 -11.22 12.18 -11.39
C ARG A 257 -12.33 12.36 -10.37
N GLY A 258 -12.87 11.26 -9.85
CA GLY A 258 -13.84 11.28 -8.75
C GLY A 258 -13.25 11.93 -7.50
N MET A 259 -12.01 11.60 -7.14
CA MET A 259 -11.36 12.22 -5.98
C MET A 259 -11.12 13.72 -6.20
N ALA A 260 -10.65 14.14 -7.38
CA ALA A 260 -10.47 15.55 -7.73
C ALA A 260 -11.80 16.32 -7.66
N ALA A 261 -12.88 15.74 -8.21
CA ALA A 261 -14.22 16.34 -8.15
C ALA A 261 -14.70 16.50 -6.70
N ALA A 262 -14.52 15.46 -5.87
CA ALA A 262 -14.91 15.47 -4.47
C ALA A 262 -14.16 16.55 -3.66
N VAL A 263 -12.82 16.64 -3.78
CA VAL A 263 -12.04 17.63 -3.03
C VAL A 263 -12.27 19.07 -3.52
N LEU A 264 -12.54 19.27 -4.81
CA LEU A 264 -12.88 20.58 -5.35
C LEU A 264 -14.34 21.00 -5.06
N GLY A 265 -15.20 20.08 -4.60
CA GLY A 265 -16.62 20.35 -4.40
C GLY A 265 -17.36 20.61 -5.72
N THR A 266 -17.00 19.87 -6.78
CA THR A 266 -17.53 20.02 -8.14
C THR A 266 -17.92 18.66 -8.74
N SER A 267 -18.35 18.62 -10.00
CA SER A 267 -18.72 17.38 -10.70
C SER A 267 -17.53 16.74 -11.43
N VAL A 268 -17.63 15.43 -11.71
CA VAL A 268 -16.66 14.73 -12.57
C VAL A 268 -16.65 15.31 -13.99
N ASP A 269 -17.80 15.82 -14.48
CA ASP A 269 -17.89 16.49 -15.78
C ASP A 269 -17.09 17.79 -15.81
N TYR A 270 -17.10 18.57 -14.73
CA TYR A 270 -16.24 19.75 -14.60
C TYR A 270 -14.76 19.39 -14.68
N VAL A 271 -14.35 18.31 -13.98
CA VAL A 271 -12.97 17.80 -14.05
C VAL A 271 -12.63 17.35 -15.47
N ALA A 272 -13.53 16.64 -16.14
CA ALA A 272 -13.36 16.20 -17.52
C ALA A 272 -13.24 17.40 -18.49
N GLU A 273 -14.01 18.46 -18.28
CA GLU A 273 -13.92 19.69 -19.08
C GLU A 273 -12.59 20.42 -18.86
N LYS A 274 -12.13 20.52 -17.62
CA LYS A 274 -10.81 21.08 -17.30
C LYS A 274 -9.68 20.33 -17.99
N LEU A 275 -9.75 18.99 -18.05
CA LEU A 275 -8.77 18.15 -18.72
C LEU A 275 -8.67 18.40 -20.24
N LYS A 276 -9.69 18.99 -20.88
CA LYS A 276 -9.62 19.37 -22.32
C LYS A 276 -8.75 20.59 -22.57
N HIS A 277 -8.52 21.43 -21.56
CA HIS A 277 -7.80 22.69 -21.68
C HIS A 277 -6.28 22.55 -21.47
N GLY A 278 -5.78 21.32 -21.27
CA GLY A 278 -4.36 21.05 -21.05
C GLY A 278 -3.91 21.31 -19.61
N HIS A 279 -2.63 21.65 -19.44
CA HIS A 279 -2.03 21.85 -18.14
C HIS A 279 -2.63 23.05 -17.41
N SER A 280 -3.14 22.83 -16.20
CA SER A 280 -3.63 23.88 -15.31
C SER A 280 -3.62 23.42 -13.85
N THR A 281 -3.84 24.34 -12.91
CA THR A 281 -3.92 24.05 -11.48
C THR A 281 -5.12 24.76 -10.87
N GLU A 282 -5.75 24.14 -9.88
CA GLU A 282 -6.88 24.70 -9.16
C GLU A 282 -6.71 24.50 -7.65
N LYS A 283 -6.85 25.59 -6.88
CA LYS A 283 -6.76 25.54 -5.42
C LYS A 283 -8.04 24.95 -4.84
N VAL A 284 -7.88 24.11 -3.82
CA VAL A 284 -9.00 23.60 -3.03
C VAL A 284 -9.37 24.65 -2.00
N ALA A 285 -10.58 25.19 -2.10
CA ALA A 285 -11.05 26.27 -1.22
C ALA A 285 -11.49 25.79 0.17
N ARG A 286 -11.82 24.49 0.30
CA ARG A 286 -12.32 23.89 1.53
C ARG A 286 -11.15 23.32 2.34
N THR A 287 -11.21 23.42 3.66
CA THR A 287 -10.27 22.72 4.53
C THR A 287 -10.61 21.23 4.57
N ILE A 288 -9.83 20.40 3.87
CA ILE A 288 -10.06 18.95 3.79
C ILE A 288 -8.81 18.23 4.31
N PRO A 289 -8.82 17.69 5.54
CA PRO A 289 -7.73 16.88 6.03
C PRO A 289 -7.61 15.57 5.23
N VAL A 290 -6.37 15.14 4.99
CA VAL A 290 -6.00 13.85 4.42
C VAL A 290 -5.30 13.05 5.50
N TYR A 291 -5.85 11.90 5.85
CA TYR A 291 -5.23 10.95 6.76
C TYR A 291 -4.60 9.83 5.94
N VAL A 292 -3.27 9.82 5.88
CA VAL A 292 -2.49 8.72 5.31
C VAL A 292 -2.26 7.69 6.41
N ALA A 293 -3.32 6.93 6.70
CA ALA A 293 -3.38 6.02 7.82
C ALA A 293 -2.81 4.64 7.49
N TYR A 294 -2.50 3.87 8.53
CA TYR A 294 -2.04 2.50 8.43
C TYR A 294 -2.76 1.72 9.52
N PHE A 295 -3.92 1.14 9.20
CA PHE A 295 -4.68 0.36 10.17
C PHE A 295 -4.93 -1.04 9.60
N THR A 296 -4.40 -2.05 10.28
CA THR A 296 -4.65 -3.45 9.93
C THR A 296 -5.93 -4.02 10.56
N ALA A 297 -6.56 -3.27 11.46
CA ALA A 297 -7.93 -3.46 11.91
C ALA A 297 -8.66 -2.10 11.88
N TRP A 298 -9.72 -1.98 11.08
CA TRP A 298 -10.47 -0.72 10.93
C TRP A 298 -11.95 -1.00 10.63
N PRO A 299 -12.90 -0.25 11.21
CA PRO A 299 -14.31 -0.42 10.90
C PRO A 299 -14.66 0.10 9.51
N ASP A 300 -15.53 -0.61 8.81
CA ASP A 300 -16.26 -0.06 7.67
C ASP A 300 -17.36 0.91 8.13
N MET A 301 -18.09 1.48 7.17
CA MET A 301 -19.18 2.42 7.46
C MET A 301 -20.38 1.79 8.19
N SER A 302 -20.49 0.46 8.24
CA SER A 302 -21.50 -0.26 9.03
C SER A 302 -21.06 -0.50 10.48
N GLY A 303 -19.81 -0.17 10.82
CA GLY A 303 -19.19 -0.44 12.12
C GLY A 303 -18.57 -1.83 12.22
N LYS A 304 -18.57 -2.62 11.15
CA LYS A 304 -17.93 -3.94 11.13
C LYS A 304 -16.43 -3.78 10.96
N VAL A 305 -15.64 -4.32 11.89
CA VAL A 305 -14.17 -4.29 11.81
C VAL A 305 -13.68 -5.23 10.71
N GLU A 306 -12.98 -4.66 9.73
CA GLU A 306 -12.22 -5.36 8.71
C GLU A 306 -10.77 -5.53 9.13
N TYR A 307 -10.13 -6.61 8.67
CA TYR A 307 -8.76 -6.97 9.02
C TYR A 307 -7.89 -7.10 7.77
N PHE A 308 -6.69 -6.54 7.82
CA PHE A 308 -5.77 -6.44 6.69
C PHE A 308 -4.38 -6.99 7.04
N SER A 309 -3.62 -7.32 6.00
CA SER A 309 -2.23 -7.77 6.16
C SER A 309 -1.34 -6.63 6.64
N ASP A 310 -0.36 -6.93 7.50
CA ASP A 310 0.65 -5.96 7.95
C ASP A 310 1.76 -5.82 6.89
N VAL A 311 1.45 -5.13 5.80
CA VAL A 311 2.27 -5.01 4.58
C VAL A 311 3.69 -4.51 4.82
N TYR A 312 3.88 -3.67 5.84
CA TYR A 312 5.15 -3.02 6.19
C TYR A 312 5.74 -3.51 7.53
N ASP A 313 5.15 -4.54 8.15
CA ASP A 313 5.50 -5.05 9.46
C ASP A 313 5.46 -3.98 10.58
N ARG A 314 4.52 -3.03 10.51
CA ARG A 314 4.40 -1.93 11.49
C ARG A 314 3.69 -2.38 12.76
N ASP A 315 2.66 -3.21 12.66
CA ASP A 315 1.99 -3.79 13.84
C ASP A 315 3.00 -4.56 14.66
N THR A 316 3.84 -5.37 14.00
CA THR A 316 4.88 -6.17 14.65
C THR A 316 5.85 -5.31 15.45
N ARG A 317 6.31 -4.20 14.87
CA ARG A 317 7.22 -3.26 15.55
C ARG A 317 6.54 -2.50 16.68
N LEU A 318 5.29 -2.09 16.49
CA LEU A 318 4.54 -1.41 17.54
C LEU A 318 4.28 -2.35 18.73
N GLN A 319 3.90 -3.60 18.46
CA GLN A 319 3.70 -4.59 19.51
C GLN A 319 4.97 -4.81 20.35
N GLN A 320 6.13 -4.94 19.71
CA GLN A 320 7.41 -5.07 20.42
C GLN A 320 7.68 -3.87 21.35
N ALA A 321 7.34 -2.65 20.92
CA ALA A 321 7.48 -1.46 21.74
C ALA A 321 6.49 -1.43 22.92
N LEU A 322 5.24 -1.85 22.70
CA LEU A 322 4.22 -1.97 23.73
C LEU A 322 4.64 -3.02 24.78
N ASP A 323 5.05 -4.21 24.35
CA ASP A 323 5.49 -5.30 25.23
C ASP A 323 6.71 -4.87 26.07
N SER A 324 7.66 -4.18 25.45
CA SER A 324 8.85 -3.65 26.15
C SER A 324 8.46 -2.63 27.21
N THR A 325 7.46 -1.79 26.93
CA THR A 325 6.94 -0.79 27.89
C THR A 325 6.21 -1.48 29.05
N GLU A 326 5.39 -2.49 28.76
CA GLU A 326 4.64 -3.23 29.78
C GLU A 326 5.56 -4.04 30.71
N ALA A 327 6.64 -4.61 30.17
CA ALA A 327 7.64 -5.32 30.96
C ALA A 327 8.32 -4.42 32.01
N VAL A 328 8.54 -3.14 31.70
CA VAL A 328 9.10 -2.15 32.63
C VAL A 328 8.08 -1.73 33.69
N ARG A 329 6.79 -1.69 33.34
CA ARG A 329 5.71 -1.28 34.26
C ARG A 329 5.30 -2.39 35.21
N SER A 330 5.51 -3.64 34.82
CA SER A 330 5.18 -4.81 35.63
C SER A 330 6.07 -4.82 36.88
N PRO A 331 5.51 -5.03 38.09
CA PRO A 331 6.31 -5.12 39.30
C PRO A 331 7.33 -6.27 39.16
N ALA A 332 8.57 -6.04 39.61
CA ALA A 332 9.54 -7.10 39.73
C ALA A 332 8.96 -8.19 40.65
N SER A 333 8.82 -9.40 40.10
CA SER A 333 8.31 -10.57 40.83
C SER A 333 9.27 -11.02 41.92
#